data_AF-A0AAX3X673-F1
#
_entry.id   AF-A0AAX3X673-F1
#
_cell.length_a   1.000
_cell.length_b   1.000
_cell.length_c   1.000
_cell.angle_alpha   90.00
_cell.angle_beta   90.00
_cell.angle_gamma   90.00
#
_symmetry.space_group_name_H-M   'P 1'
#
loop_
_entity.id
_entity.type
_entity.pdbx_description
1 polymer ?
#
loop_
_entity_poly.entity_id
_entity_poly.type
_entity_poly.pdbx_seq_one_letter_code
_entity_poly.pdbx_strand_id
1 'polypeptide(L)' 'MKINYESDSSRNMYQVGDVIRNSYKDLFLIAGNPEGEFFVVNLRTNLVYGSYKTMDDLFNDLGDEDYILLHAEINVL' A
#
# COMPACT_ATOMS: atom_id res chain seq x y z
N MET A 1 -9.51 -12.05 2.91
CA MET A 1 -10.15 -10.74 3.27
C MET A 1 -10.47 -10.01 1.97
N LYS A 2 -11.68 -9.47 1.82
CA LYS A 2 -12.09 -8.72 0.62
C LYS A 2 -12.13 -7.23 0.95
N ILE A 3 -11.26 -6.43 0.34
CA ILE A 3 -11.18 -4.98 0.57
C ILE A 3 -11.72 -4.28 -0.69
N ASN A 4 -12.98 -3.85 -0.67
CA ASN A 4 -13.59 -3.06 -1.75
C ASN A 4 -13.38 -1.58 -1.46
N TYR A 5 -12.95 -0.79 -2.44
CA TYR A 5 -12.95 0.66 -2.32
C TYR A 5 -13.40 1.36 -3.61
N GLU A 6 -14.24 2.38 -3.46
CA GLU A 6 -14.68 3.33 -4.49
C GLU A 6 -14.03 4.69 -4.18
N SER A 7 -12.87 5.02 -4.76
CA SER A 7 -12.29 6.37 -4.65
C SER A 7 -11.23 6.62 -5.72
N ASP A 8 -11.42 7.67 -6.53
CA ASP A 8 -10.58 8.08 -7.67
C ASP A 8 -9.44 9.08 -7.33
N SER A 9 -9.16 9.37 -6.05
CA SER A 9 -8.11 10.34 -5.71
C SER A 9 -6.80 9.66 -5.28
N SER A 10 -5.67 10.08 -5.89
CA SER A 10 -4.33 9.53 -5.64
C SER A 10 -3.87 9.63 -4.18
N ARG A 11 -4.32 10.66 -3.47
CA ARG A 11 -4.08 10.83 -2.03
C ARG A 11 -4.78 9.79 -1.15
N ASN A 12 -5.87 9.19 -1.61
CA ASN A 12 -6.63 8.21 -0.83
C ASN A 12 -6.12 6.77 -1.01
N MET A 13 -5.14 6.53 -1.89
CA MET A 13 -4.66 5.20 -2.29
C MET A 13 -3.66 4.57 -1.32
N TYR A 14 -3.32 5.29 -0.25
CA TYR A 14 -2.35 4.86 0.76
C TYR A 14 -3.04 4.73 2.12
N GLN A 15 -3.93 3.76 2.25
CA GLN A 15 -4.52 3.35 3.53
C GLN A 15 -4.03 1.98 3.93
N VAL A 16 -4.00 1.70 5.24
CA VAL A 16 -3.66 0.35 5.74
C VAL A 16 -4.64 -0.66 5.16
N GLY A 17 -4.10 -1.72 4.54
CA GLY A 17 -4.85 -2.74 3.83
C GLY A 17 -4.92 -2.54 2.31
N ASP A 18 -4.58 -1.36 1.81
CA ASP A 18 -4.55 -1.10 0.37
C ASP A 18 -3.47 -1.92 -0.31
N VAL A 19 -3.80 -2.45 -1.49
CA VAL A 19 -2.85 -3.07 -2.39
C VAL A 19 -2.71 -2.18 -3.62
N ILE A 20 -1.50 -1.71 -3.86
CA ILE A 20 -1.19 -0.83 -4.99
C ILE A 20 -0.23 -1.52 -5.96
N ARG A 21 -0.32 -1.16 -7.23
CA ARG A 21 0.54 -1.65 -8.30
C ARG A 21 1.30 -0.50 -8.94
N ASN A 22 2.62 -0.63 -9.01
CA ASN A 22 3.45 0.35 -9.71
C ASN A 22 3.45 0.13 -11.24
N SER A 23 4.10 1.03 -11.96
CA SER A 23 4.31 0.94 -13.41
C SER A 23 5.09 -0.30 -13.85
N TYR A 24 5.92 -0.87 -12.97
CA TYR A 24 6.65 -2.15 -13.19
C TYR A 24 5.83 -3.41 -12.90
N LYS A 25 4.54 -3.27 -12.55
CA LYS A 25 3.62 -4.34 -12.17
C LYS A 25 3.96 -5.08 -10.86
N ASP A 26 4.86 -4.55 -10.04
CA ASP A 26 5.04 -5.04 -8.68
C ASP A 26 3.83 -4.65 -7.82
N LEU A 27 3.50 -5.50 -6.85
CA LEU A 27 2.38 -5.34 -5.94
C LEU A 27 2.90 -4.96 -4.55
N PHE A 28 2.31 -3.94 -3.96
CA PHE A 28 2.65 -3.47 -2.63
C PHE A 28 1.42 -3.47 -1.73
N LEU A 29 1.56 -3.98 -0.51
CA LEU A 29 0.57 -3.86 0.55
C LEU A 29 0.99 -2.76 1.52
N ILE A 30 0.07 -1.86 1.83
CA ILE A 30 0.25 -0.90 2.92
C ILE A 30 -0.15 -1.59 4.23
N ALA A 31 0.81 -1.72 5.15
CA ALA A 31 0.63 -2.34 6.45
C ALA A 31 0.77 -1.31 7.57
N GLY A 32 0.05 -1.51 8.67
CA GLY A 32 0.19 -0.72 9.90
C GLY A 32 0.64 -1.60 11.07
N ASN A 33 1.29 -1.00 12.07
CA ASN A 33 1.60 -1.68 13.34
C ASN A 33 0.79 -1.11 14.52
N PRO A 34 0.81 -1.75 15.70
CA PRO A 34 0.13 -1.26 16.90
C PRO A 34 0.62 0.10 17.42
N GLU A 35 1.81 0.54 17.00
CA GLU A 35 2.39 1.84 17.37
C GLU A 35 1.88 2.98 16.47
N GLY A 36 1.06 2.67 15.47
CA GLY A 36 0.48 3.64 14.54
C GLY A 36 1.41 4.01 13.39
N GLU A 37 2.48 3.25 13.16
CA GLU A 37 3.39 3.42 12.04
C GLU A 37 2.93 2.65 10.81
N PHE A 38 3.38 3.11 9.65
CA PHE A 38 3.06 2.54 8.35
C PHE A 38 4.28 1.90 7.69
N PHE A 39 4.01 0.87 6.90
CA PHE A 39 4.99 0.10 6.15
C PHE A 39 4.46 -0.21 4.76
N VAL A 40 5.36 -0.33 3.80
CA VAL A 40 5.05 -0.81 2.46
C VAL A 40 5.70 -2.16 2.29
N VAL A 41 4.91 -3.19 1.96
CA VAL A 41 5.39 -4.56 1.77
C VAL A 41 5.31 -4.91 0.30
N ASN A 42 6.45 -5.15 -0.35
CA ASN A 42 6.48 -5.68 -1.70
C ASN A 42 6.08 -7.17 -1.67
N LEU A 43 4.91 -7.48 -2.21
CA LEU A 43 4.32 -8.83 -2.17
C LEU A 43 5.04 -9.84 -3.09
N ARG A 44 5.93 -9.38 -3.97
CA ARG A 44 6.74 -10.24 -4.85
C ARG A 44 8.08 -10.59 -4.21
N THR A 45 8.73 -9.64 -3.55
CA THR A 45 10.09 -9.79 -3.01
C THR A 45 10.13 -9.98 -1.49
N ASN A 46 9.00 -9.77 -0.80
CA ASN A 46 8.90 -9.70 0.66
C ASN A 46 9.76 -8.61 1.31
N LEU A 47 10.23 -7.63 0.53
CA LEU A 47 10.90 -6.45 1.07
C LEU A 47 9.88 -5.56 1.79
N VAL A 48 10.32 -4.97 2.89
CA VAL A 48 9.53 -4.06 3.72
C VAL A 48 10.23 -2.71 3.77
N TYR A 49 9.48 -1.64 3.51
CA TYR A 49 9.91 -0.25 3.58
C TYR A 49 9.20 0.48 4.71
N GLY A 50 9.87 1.44 5.35
CA GLY A 50 9.40 2.16 6.53
C GLY A 50 10.41 2.13 7.70
N SER A 51 10.01 2.48 8.93
CA SER A 51 8.66 2.92 9.33
C SER A 51 8.36 4.37 8.93
N TYR A 52 7.10 4.63 8.57
CA TYR A 52 6.59 5.99 8.32
C TYR A 52 5.61 6.39 9.41
N LYS A 53 5.68 7.64 9.88
CA LYS A 53 4.80 8.16 10.94
C LYS A 53 3.47 8.68 10.41
N THR A 54 3.45 9.11 9.16
CA THR A 54 2.26 9.63 8.48
C THR A 54 2.16 9.04 7.08
N MET A 55 0.96 9.06 6.49
CA MET A 55 0.80 8.68 5.08
C MET A 55 1.47 9.66 4.11
N ASP A 56 1.61 10.92 4.51
CA ASP A 56 2.37 11.90 3.74
C ASP A 56 3.86 11.54 3.70
N ASP A 57 4.45 11.07 4.81
CA ASP A 57 5.85 10.60 4.83
C ASP A 57 6.05 9.41 3.88
N LEU A 58 5.10 8.47 3.88
CA LEU A 58 5.09 7.32 2.99
C LEU A 58 4.97 7.74 1.52
N PHE A 59 4.00 8.62 1.22
CA PHE A 59 3.77 9.12 -0.14
C PHE A 59 4.97 9.91 -0.66
N ASN A 60 5.64 10.69 0.17
CA ASN A 60 6.82 11.44 -0.27
C ASN A 60 8.03 10.55 -0.56
N ASP A 61 8.12 9.36 0.05
CA ASP A 61 9.23 8.42 -0.17
C ASP A 61 8.97 7.45 -1.33
N LEU A 62 7.76 6.89 -1.38
CA LEU A 62 7.40 5.79 -2.31
C LEU A 62 6.19 6.09 -3.20
N GLY A 63 5.54 7.25 -3.00
CA GLY A 63 4.38 7.63 -3.77
C GLY A 63 4.71 8.01 -5.20
N ASP A 64 3.84 7.62 -6.12
CA ASP A 64 3.95 7.93 -7.54
C ASP A 64 2.54 8.02 -8.12
N GLU A 65 2.30 9.00 -8.99
CA GLU A 65 0.99 9.24 -9.62
C GLU A 65 0.56 8.09 -10.54
N ASP A 66 1.52 7.30 -11.04
CA ASP A 66 1.25 6.14 -11.89
C ASP A 66 0.81 4.89 -11.09
N TYR A 67 0.79 4.96 -9.75
CA TYR A 67 0.39 3.82 -8.94
C TYR A 67 -1.12 3.63 -9.00
N ILE A 68 -1.54 2.38 -9.08
CA ILE A 68 -2.94 2.00 -9.24
C ILE A 68 -3.38 1.16 -8.05
N LEU A 69 -4.48 1.55 -7.41
CA LEU A 69 -5.11 0.80 -6.33
C LEU A 69 -5.79 -0.43 -6.93
N LEU A 70 -5.58 -1.58 -6.30
CA LEU A 70 -6.10 -2.85 -6.75
C LEU A 70 -7.11 -3.42 -5.77
N HIS A 71 -8.15 -4.02 -6.33
CA HIS A 71 -8.97 -4.96 -5.59
C HIS A 71 -8.22 -6.30 -5.48
N ALA A 72 -7.69 -6.59 -4.30
CA ALA A 72 -6.95 -7.82 -4.03
C ALA A 72 -7.66 -8.68 -2.98
N GLU A 73 -7.52 -10.00 -3.12
CA GLU A 73 -7.97 -10.98 -2.14
C GLU A 73 -6.77 -11.77 -1.62
N ILE A 74 -6.53 -11.71 -0.31
CA ILE A 74 -5.51 -12.52 0.37
C ILE A 74 -6.18 -13.79 0.87
N ASN A 75 -5.68 -14.93 0.39
CA ASN A 75 -6.06 -16.27 0.79
C ASN A 75 -4.99 -16.86 1.70
N VAL A 76 -5.38 -17.27 2.91
CA VAL A 76 -4.52 -18.01 3.85
C VAL A 76 -4.94 -19.48 3.79
N LEU A 77 -3.97 -20.37 3.57
CA LEU A 77 -4.17 -21.83 3.51
C LEU A 77 -3.95 -22.48 4.88
#